data_AF-A0A357KUN5-F1
#
_entry.id   AF-A0A357KUN5-F1
#
_cell.length_a   1.000
_cell.length_b   1.000
_cell.length_c   1.000
_cell.angle_alpha   90.00
_cell.angle_beta   90.00
_cell.angle_gamma   90.00
#
_symmetry.space_group_name_H-M   'P 1'
#
loop_
_entity.id
_entity.type
_entity.pdbx_description
1 polymer ?
#
loop_
_entity_poly.entity_id
_entity_poly.type
_entity_poly.pdbx_seq_one_letter_code
_entity_poly.pdbx_strand_id
1 'polypeptide(L)'
;TGKGNKQRLVPFGRPASRALEEYLRHCRPALARPDGRDRGRLFLSRTGRPLERVAVWQIVKRNAAIAGLRDVHPHMLRHSFA
;
A
#
# COMPACT_ATOMS: atom_id res chain seq x y z
N THR A 1 0.67 13.61 -4.90
CA THR A 1 1.60 14.74 -4.97
C THR A 1 1.34 15.64 -3.77
N GLY A 2 2.39 16.20 -3.16
CA GLY A 2 2.22 17.11 -2.02
C GLY A 2 1.50 18.40 -2.44
N LYS A 3 0.96 19.15 -1.47
CA LYS A 3 0.40 20.49 -1.70
C LYS A 3 1.38 21.32 -2.54
N GLY A 4 0.93 21.84 -3.69
CA GLY A 4 1.74 22.64 -4.62
C GLY A 4 2.55 21.85 -5.66
N ASN A 5 2.19 20.60 -5.95
CA ASN A 5 2.85 19.75 -6.95
C ASN A 5 4.36 19.51 -6.72
N LYS A 6 4.83 19.73 -5.49
CA LYS A 6 6.21 19.51 -5.10
C LYS A 6 6.49 18.02 -5.01
N GLN A 7 7.51 17.58 -5.73
CA GLN A 7 8.08 16.24 -5.60
C GLN A 7 9.08 16.24 -4.44
N ARG A 8 9.14 15.14 -3.69
CA ARG A 8 10.05 14.95 -2.57
C ARG A 8 10.59 13.53 -2.64
N LEU A 9 11.88 13.36 -2.39
CA LEU A 9 12.46 12.07 -2.11
C LEU A 9 12.19 11.73 -0.66
N VAL A 10 11.60 10.56 -0.40
CA VAL A 10 11.33 10.06 0.94
C VAL A 10 12.08 8.74 1.08
N PRO A 11 13.18 8.70 1.86
CA PRO A 11 13.83 7.44 2.14
C PRO A 11 12.89 6.53 2.93
N PHE A 12 12.90 5.24 2.62
CA PHE A 12 12.17 4.23 3.38
C PHE A 12 13.13 3.16 3.85
N GLY A 13 12.84 2.58 5.01
CA GLY A 13 13.73 1.62 5.67
C GLY A 13 13.81 0.27 4.95
N ARG A 14 14.82 -0.53 5.32
CA ARG A 14 15.03 -1.89 4.81
C ARG A 14 13.78 -2.79 4.84
N PRO A 15 12.93 -2.77 5.90
CA PRO A 15 11.72 -3.59 5.91
C PRO A 15 10.74 -3.24 4.79
N ALA A 16 10.53 -1.95 4.53
CA ALA A 16 9.68 -1.49 3.45
C ALA A 16 10.26 -1.84 2.07
N SER A 17 11.59 -1.77 1.91
CA SER A 17 12.26 -2.19 0.69
C SER A 17 12.04 -3.67 0.39
N ARG A 18 12.27 -4.53 1.39
CA ARG A 18 12.11 -5.97 1.23
C ARG A 18 10.67 -6.33 0.87
N ALA A 19 9.69 -5.75 1.57
CA ALA A 19 8.28 -5.97 1.29
C ALA A 19 7.86 -5.48 -0.11
N LEU A 20 8.39 -4.33 -0.55
CA LEU A 20 8.12 -3.81 -1.88
C LEU A 20 8.71 -4.71 -2.97
N GLU A 21 9.95 -5.17 -2.80
CA GLU A 21 10.56 -6.11 -3.73
C GLU A 21 9.79 -7.42 -3.83
N GLU A 22 9.36 -7.99 -2.70
CA GLU A 22 8.56 -9.20 -2.67
C GLU A 22 7.21 -9.01 -3.39
N TYR A 23 6.55 -7.88 -3.15
CA TYR A 23 5.34 -7.51 -3.86
C TYR A 23 5.57 -7.39 -5.37
N LEU A 24 6.65 -6.73 -5.80
CA LEU A 24 6.96 -6.54 -7.21
C LEU A 24 7.32 -7.86 -7.92
N ARG A 25 8.05 -8.76 -7.24
CA ARG A 25 8.49 -10.04 -7.81
C ARG A 25 7.37 -11.08 -7.87
N HIS A 26 6.56 -11.18 -6.82
CA HIS A 26 5.66 -12.35 -6.65
C HIS A 26 4.18 -11.99 -6.72
N CYS A 27 3.77 -10.81 -6.25
CA CYS A 27 2.35 -10.45 -6.16
C CYS A 27 1.88 -9.67 -7.39
N ARG A 28 2.60 -8.61 -7.76
CA ARG A 28 2.19 -7.69 -8.84
C ARG A 28 1.99 -8.39 -10.18
N PRO A 29 2.85 -9.33 -10.62
CA PRO A 29 2.65 -10.03 -11.89
C PRO A 29 1.34 -10.84 -11.94
N ALA A 30 0.91 -11.39 -10.81
CA ALA A 30 -0.35 -12.14 -10.72
C ALA A 30 -1.60 -11.23 -10.66
N LEU A 31 -1.45 -9.96 -10.28
CA LEU A 31 -2.53 -8.99 -10.18
C LEU A 31 -2.69 -8.17 -11.47
N ALA A 32 -1.58 -7.84 -12.12
CA ALA A 32 -1.55 -7.06 -13.35
C ALA A 32 -2.30 -7.78 -14.47
N ARG A 33 -2.98 -7.01 -15.31
CA ARG A 33 -3.76 -7.49 -16.45
C ARG A 33 -3.28 -6.77 -17.72
N PRO A 34 -3.28 -7.44 -18.89
CA PRO A 34 -2.78 -6.85 -20.13
C PRO A 34 -3.70 -5.78 -20.75
N ASP A 35 -4.76 -5.36 -20.03
CA ASP A 35 -5.77 -4.43 -20.51
C ASP A 35 -5.61 -2.99 -19.96
N GLY A 36 -4.47 -2.70 -19.33
CA GLY A 36 -4.13 -1.35 -18.88
C GLY A 36 -4.97 -0.82 -17.71
N ARG A 37 -5.80 -1.65 -17.07
CA ARG A 37 -6.68 -1.21 -15.97
C ARG A 37 -5.93 -0.77 -14.71
N ASP A 38 -4.63 -1.00 -14.64
CA ASP A 38 -3.76 -0.59 -13.54
C ASP A 38 -3.48 0.92 -13.51
N ARG A 39 -3.70 1.62 -14.63
CA ARG A 39 -3.47 3.07 -14.81
C ARG A 39 -2.09 3.52 -14.34
N GLY A 40 -1.07 2.68 -14.53
CA GLY A 40 0.30 2.96 -14.11
C GLY A 40 0.49 3.06 -12.58
N ARG A 41 -0.45 2.54 -11.78
CA ARG A 41 -0.33 2.54 -10.32
C ARG A 41 0.51 1.34 -9.84
N LEU A 42 1.26 1.60 -8.77
CA LEU A 42 2.14 0.60 -8.16
C LEU A 42 1.35 -0.53 -7.47
N PHE A 43 0.43 -0.14 -6.58
CA PHE A 43 -0.37 -1.06 -5.78
C PHE A 43 -1.71 -1.36 -6.44
N LEU A 44 -2.02 -2.64 -6.61
CA LEU A 44 -3.21 -3.14 -7.26
C LEU A 44 -4.08 -3.95 -6.30
N SER A 45 -5.38 -3.91 -6.54
CA SER A 45 -6.35 -4.81 -5.91
C SER A 45 -6.33 -6.19 -6.60
N ARG A 46 -7.05 -7.15 -6.01
CA ARG A 46 -7.29 -8.49 -6.59
C ARG A 46 -7.90 -8.46 -8.00
N THR A 47 -8.56 -7.35 -8.37
CA THR A 47 -9.17 -7.18 -9.71
C THR A 47 -8.22 -6.61 -10.77
N GLY A 48 -6.98 -6.32 -10.39
CA GLY A 48 -5.97 -5.66 -11.23
C GLY A 48 -6.12 -4.14 -11.33
N ARG A 49 -7.19 -3.56 -10.75
CA ARG A 49 -7.39 -2.11 -10.67
C ARG A 49 -6.57 -1.48 -9.53
N PRO A 50 -6.25 -0.17 -9.59
CA PRO A 50 -5.59 0.54 -8.51
C PRO A 50 -6.19 0.25 -7.13
N LEU A 51 -5.32 0.06 -6.15
CA LEU A 51 -5.77 -0.14 -4.77
C LEU A 51 -6.42 1.14 -4.25
N GLU A 52 -7.65 1.04 -3.79
CA GLU A 52 -8.42 2.17 -3.26
C GLU A 52 -8.11 2.43 -1.78
N ARG A 53 -8.31 3.68 -1.35
CA ARG A 53 -8.12 4.10 0.05
C ARG A 53 -8.93 3.27 1.05
N VAL A 54 -10.19 2.97 0.71
CA VAL A 54 -11.06 2.16 1.58
C VAL A 54 -10.50 0.76 1.74
N ALA A 55 -9.96 0.16 0.67
CA ALA A 55 -9.33 -1.16 0.73
C ALA A 55 -8.09 -1.16 1.63
N VAL A 56 -7.24 -0.13 1.57
CA VAL A 56 -6.10 0.02 2.49
C VAL A 56 -6.57 0.04 3.95
N TRP A 57 -7.65 0.76 4.24
CA TRP A 57 -8.22 0.81 5.59
C TRP A 57 -8.69 -0.56 6.08
N GLN A 58 -9.38 -1.33 5.22
CA GLN A 58 -9.81 -2.70 5.52
C GLN A 58 -8.63 -3.65 5.73
N ILE A 59 -7.57 -3.54 4.91
CA ILE A 59 -6.35 -4.34 5.06
C ILE A 59 -5.69 -4.06 6.40
N VAL A 60 -5.53 -2.78 6.78
CA VAL A 60 -4.93 -2.41 8.07
C VAL A 60 -5.76 -2.94 9.24
N LYS A 61 -7.08 -2.75 9.21
CA LYS A 61 -7.98 -3.26 10.25
C LYS A 61 -7.92 -4.77 10.39
N ARG A 62 -7.93 -5.49 9.28
CA ARG A 62 -7.84 -6.96 9.29
C ARG A 62 -6.54 -7.44 9.91
N ASN A 63 -5.41 -6.85 9.55
CA ASN A 63 -4.11 -7.23 10.13
C ASN A 63 -4.00 -6.87 11.61
N ALA A 64 -4.55 -5.72 12.02
CA ALA A 64 -4.62 -5.35 13.43
C ALA A 64 -5.42 -6.36 14.26
N ALA A 65 -6.58 -6.80 13.75
CA ALA A 65 -7.39 -7.81 14.41
C ALA A 65 -6.64 -9.15 14.56
N ILE A 66 -5.93 -9.59 13.51
CA ILE A 66 -5.09 -10.81 13.56
C ILE A 66 -3.98 -10.67 14.61
N ALA A 67 -3.41 -9.48 14.74
CA ALA A 67 -2.37 -9.18 15.74
C ALA A 67 -2.93 -8.92 17.15
N GLY A 68 -4.25 -9.03 17.38
CA GLY A 68 -4.88 -8.75 18.67
C GLY A 68 -4.90 -7.26 19.06
N LEU A 69 -4.71 -6.36 18.11
CA LEU A 69 -4.67 -4.91 18.31
C LEU A 69 -6.04 -4.28 18.10
N ARG A 70 -6.44 -3.37 19.00
CA ARG A 70 -7.69 -2.60 18.92
C ARG A 70 -7.43 -1.18 18.40
N ASP A 71 -8.43 -0.60 17.74
CA ASP A 71 -8.48 0.80 17.28
C ASP A 71 -7.38 1.24 16.29
N VAL A 72 -6.67 0.29 15.69
CA VAL A 72 -5.65 0.58 14.67
C VAL A 72 -6.30 0.93 13.34
N HIS A 73 -5.90 2.08 12.80
CA HIS A 73 -6.29 2.55 11.47
C HIS A 73 -5.13 3.34 10.84
N PRO A 74 -5.15 3.61 9.52
CA PRO A 74 -4.01 4.23 8.82
C PRO A 74 -3.52 5.55 9.42
N HIS A 75 -4.40 6.36 10.00
CA HIS A 75 -4.01 7.62 10.64
C HIS A 75 -3.23 7.40 11.95
N MET A 76 -3.63 6.40 12.75
CA MET A 76 -2.87 5.98 13.94
C MET A 76 -1.48 5.47 13.57
N LEU A 77 -1.38 4.60 12.56
CA LEU A 77 -0.08 4.11 12.07
C LEU A 77 0.84 5.27 11.64
N ARG A 78 0.27 6.28 10.97
CA ARG A 78 1.02 7.48 10.58
C ARG A 78 1.54 8.25 11.79
N HIS A 79 0.76 8.38 12.86
CA HIS A 79 1.19 9.06 14.08
C HIS A 79 2.23 8.27 14.88
N SER A 80 2.13 6.93 14.91
CA SER A 80 3.09 6.08 15.63
C SER A 80 4.47 6.03 14.98
N PHE A 81 4.59 6.40 13.71
CA PHE A 81 5.86 6.46 12.97
C PHE A 81 6.50 7.87 13.00
N ALA A 82 5.90 8.83 13.70
CA ALA A 82 6.37 10.22 13.75
C ALA A 82 7.67 10.39 14.56
#